data_AF-A0A662ALB2-F1
#
_entry.id   AF-A0A662ALB2-F1
#
_cell.length_a   1.000
_cell.length_b   1.000
_cell.length_c   1.000
_cell.angle_alpha   90.00
_cell.angle_beta   90.00
_cell.angle_gamma   90.00
#
_symmetry.space_group_name_H-M   'P 1'
#
loop_
_entity.id
_entity.type
_entity.pdbx_description
1 polymer ?
#
loop_
_entity_poly.entity_id
_entity_poly.type
_entity_poly.pdbx_seq_one_letter_code
_entity_poly.pdbx_strand_id
1 'polypeptide(L)' 'MSEFCTCTEFKNICEDHPTLFKLDDSYGWIVKWIELTQEDGYTKVHTYGISIKHCPLCGKELGDKYHG' A
#
# COMPACT_ATOMS: atom_id res chain seq x y z
N MET A 1 10.45 11.74 -18.93
CA MET A 1 10.60 11.69 -17.46
C MET A 1 9.23 11.38 -16.92
N SER A 2 9.01 10.22 -16.29
CA SER A 2 7.74 9.94 -15.62
C SER A 2 7.59 10.93 -14.46
N GLU A 3 6.46 11.63 -14.40
CA GLU A 3 6.15 12.48 -13.26
C GLU A 3 5.77 11.56 -12.10
N PHE A 4 6.57 11.58 -11.03
CA PHE A 4 6.25 10.84 -9.80
C PHE A 4 4.99 11.40 -9.14
N CYS A 5 4.30 10.55 -8.38
CA CYS A 5 3.15 10.95 -7.60
C CYS A 5 3.53 11.98 -6.52
N THR A 6 2.80 13.10 -6.48
CA THR A 6 2.90 14.15 -5.46
C THR A 6 1.55 14.40 -4.77
N CYS A 7 0.63 13.45 -4.82
CA CYS A 7 -0.69 13.60 -4.20
C CYS A 7 -0.59 13.69 -2.69
N THR A 8 -0.97 14.84 -2.14
CA THR A 8 -1.06 15.06 -0.71
C THR A 8 -2.06 14.11 -0.07
N GLU A 9 -3.17 13.81 -0.74
CA GLU A 9 -4.19 12.89 -0.23
C GLU A 9 -3.64 11.46 -0.09
N PHE A 10 -2.84 10.99 -1.05
CA PHE A 10 -2.20 9.68 -0.94
C PHE A 10 -1.18 9.66 0.20
N LYS A 11 -0.43 10.76 0.40
CA LYS A 11 0.46 10.93 1.54
C LYS A 11 -0.29 10.82 2.86
N ASN A 12 -1.38 11.58 3.00
CA ASN A 12 -2.20 11.59 4.19
C ASN A 12 -2.76 10.18 4.47
N ILE A 13 -3.25 9.46 3.46
CA ILE A 13 -3.72 8.07 3.62
C ILE A 13 -2.58 7.16 4.11
N CYS A 14 -1.36 7.31 3.59
CA CYS A 14 -0.22 6.51 4.03
C CYS A 14 0.19 6.85 5.48
N GLU A 15 0.06 8.11 5.90
CA GLU A 15 0.39 8.58 7.25
C GLU A 15 -0.70 8.20 8.27
N ASP A 16 -1.98 8.38 7.92
CA ASP A 16 -3.14 8.08 8.77
C ASP A 16 -3.39 6.57 8.87
N HIS A 17 -3.05 5.82 7.82
CA HIS A 17 -3.28 4.38 7.72
C HIS A 17 -2.01 3.62 7.24
N PRO A 18 -0.94 3.59 8.07
CA PRO A 18 0.33 2.97 7.70
C PRO A 18 0.24 1.44 7.49
N THR A 19 -0.89 0.85 7.88
CA THR A 19 -1.18 -0.57 7.67
C THR A 19 -1.80 -0.87 6.31
N LEU A 20 -2.37 0.11 5.61
CA LEU A 20 -3.01 -0.08 4.29
C LEU A 20 -2.00 0.02 3.15
N PHE A 21 -1.10 1.00 3.19
CA PHE A 21 -0.07 1.21 2.18
C PHE A 21 1.30 1.24 2.84
N LYS A 22 2.24 0.45 2.33
CA LYS A 22 3.60 0.40 2.86
C LYS A 22 4.61 0.30 1.71
N LEU A 23 5.77 0.97 1.86
CA LEU A 23 6.94 0.68 1.04
C LEU A 23 7.67 -0.54 1.61
N ASP A 24 7.76 -1.61 0.82
CA ASP A 24 8.47 -2.85 1.13
C ASP A 24 9.78 -2.93 0.34
N ASP A 25 10.85 -3.39 0.99
CA ASP A 25 12.20 -3.40 0.40
C ASP A 25 12.34 -4.37 -0.78
N SER A 26 11.51 -5.42 -0.83
CA SER A 26 11.56 -6.45 -1.88
C SER A 26 10.57 -6.19 -3.01
N TYR A 27 9.40 -5.62 -2.68
CA TYR A 27 8.26 -5.54 -3.61
C TYR A 27 7.87 -4.10 -3.99
N GLY A 28 8.57 -3.09 -3.45
CA GLY A 28 8.20 -1.68 -3.61
C GLY A 28 6.93 -1.35 -2.83
N TRP A 29 6.12 -0.42 -3.34
CA TRP A 29 4.86 -0.07 -2.70
C TRP A 29 3.90 -1.26 -2.72
N ILE A 30 3.33 -1.58 -1.56
CA ILE A 30 2.34 -2.63 -1.39
C ILE A 30 1.06 -2.09 -0.76
N VAL A 31 -0.07 -2.55 -1.28
CA VAL A 31 -1.38 -2.46 -0.61
C VAL A 31 -1.56 -3.71 0.23
N LYS A 32 -1.75 -3.53 1.54
CA LYS A 32 -2.02 -4.62 2.46
C LYS A 32 -3.52 -4.74 2.70
N TRP A 33 -4.01 -5.96 2.67
CA TRP A 33 -5.34 -6.28 3.19
C TRP A 33 -5.25 -7.45 4.16
N ILE A 34 -6.09 -7.39 5.20
CA ILE A 34 -6.23 -8.42 6.20
C ILE A 34 -7.61 -9.06 6.00
N GLU A 35 -7.63 -10.37 5.85
CA GLU A 35 -8.84 -11.16 5.79
C GLU A 35 -8.93 -12.02 7.06
N LEU A 36 -10.09 -11.99 7.70
CA LEU A 36 -10.39 -12.82 8.86
C LEU A 36 -11.32 -13.94 8.44
N THR A 37 -10.86 -15.18 8.54
CA THR A 37 -11.68 -16.37 8.25
C THR A 37 -11.92 -17.13 9.55
N GLN A 38 -13.07 -17.81 9.65
CA GLN A 38 -13.35 -18.71 10.75
C GLN A 38 -13.15 -20.15 10.27
N GLU A 39 -12.14 -20.82 10.81
CA GLU A 39 -11.75 -22.18 10.42
C GLU A 39 -11.50 -23.01 11.69
N ASP A 40 -12.05 -24.21 11.74
CA ASP A 40 -11.86 -25.19 12.83
C ASP A 40 -12.15 -24.62 14.25
N GLY A 41 -13.10 -23.68 14.37
CA GLY A 41 -13.48 -23.07 15.64
C GLY A 41 -12.57 -21.91 16.11
N TYR A 42 -11.59 -21.50 15.31
CA TYR A 42 -10.71 -20.36 15.58
C TYR A 42 -10.81 -19.30 14.48
N THR A 43 -10.42 -18.06 14.81
CA THR A 43 -10.25 -16.99 13.82
C THR A 43 -8.83 -17.06 13.26
N LYS A 44 -8.70 -17.31 11.96
CA LYS A 44 -7.42 -17.16 11.23
C LYS A 44 -7.31 -15.75 10.67
N VAL A 45 -6.09 -15.21 10.73
CA VAL A 45 -5.75 -13.89 10.21
C VAL A 45 -4.87 -14.09 8.99
N HIS A 46 -5.40 -13.81 7.82
CA HIS A 46 -4.65 -13.84 6.56
C HIS A 46 -4.20 -12.44 6.23
N THR A 47 -2.91 -12.26 5.98
CA THR A 47 -2.34 -10.98 5.55
C THR A 47 -1.83 -11.13 4.14
N TYR A 48 -2.30 -10.28 3.25
CA TYR A 48 -1.90 -10.27 1.85
C TYR A 48 -1.32 -8.91 1.47
N GLY A 49 -0.50 -8.91 0.42
CA GLY A 49 0.12 -7.72 -0.13
C GLY A 49 0.08 -7.77 -1.65
N ILE A 50 -0.42 -6.72 -2.29
CA ILE A 50 -0.32 -6.52 -3.73
C ILE A 50 0.67 -5.39 -3.99
N SER A 51 1.72 -5.67 -4.77
CA SER A 51 2.64 -4.65 -5.25
C SER A 51 1.91 -3.70 -6.22
N ILE A 52 2.07 -2.41 -6.01
CA ILE A 52 1.51 -1.34 -6.84
C ILE A 52 2.64 -0.45 -7.36
N LYS A 53 2.55 -0.07 -8.64
CA LYS A 53 3.52 0.83 -9.29
C LYS A 53 2.99 2.24 -9.50
N HIS A 54 1.67 2.42 -9.41
CA HIS A 54 1.00 3.68 -9.69
C HIS A 54 0.12 4.08 -8.51
N CYS A 55 0.02 5.38 -8.27
CA CYS A 55 -0.84 5.93 -7.24
C CYS A 55 -2.30 5.63 -7.57
N PRO A 56 -3.08 5.05 -6.63
CA PRO A 56 -4.48 4.71 -6.88
C PRO A 56 -5.39 5.93 -7.05
N LEU A 57 -4.92 7.14 -6.70
CA LEU A 57 -5.70 8.37 -6.81
C LEU A 57 -5.45 9.14 -8.12
N CYS A 58 -4.18 9.22 -8.57
CA CYS A 58 -3.81 10.05 -9.72
C CYS A 58 -3.20 9.27 -10.89
N GLY A 59 -2.94 7.97 -10.74
CA GLY A 59 -2.36 7.11 -11.79
C GLY A 59 -0.89 7.38 -12.10
N LYS A 60 -0.26 8.38 -11.48
CA LYS A 60 1.18 8.66 -11.64
C LYS A 60 2.03 7.59 -10.96
N GLU A 61 3.25 7.41 -11.45
CA GLU A 61 4.20 6.41 -10.93
C GLU A 61 4.57 6.71 -9.47
N LEU A 62 4.55 5.67 -8.63
CA LEU A 62 5.05 5.75 -7.26
C LEU A 62 6.57 5.57 -7.30
N GLY A 63 7.31 6.48 -6.66
CA GLY A 63 8.77 6.37 -6.58
C GLY A 63 9.23 5.27 -5.62
N ASP A 64 10.46 4.81 -5.82
CA ASP A 64 11.15 3.83 -4.95
C ASP A 64 11.49 4.38 -3.56
N LYS A 65 11.32 5.69 -3.37
CA LYS A 65 11.42 6.43 -2.11
C LYS A 65 10.30 7.46 -2.09
N TYR A 66 9.72 7.71 -0.91
CA TYR A 66 8.85 8.89 -0.75
C TYR A 66 9.73 10.14 -0.96
N HIS A 67 9.48 10.90 -2.03
CA HIS A 67 10.22 12.12 -2.38
C HIS A 67 9.41 13.39 -2.04
N GLY A 68 8.60 13.33 -0.97
CA GLY A 68 7.75 14.43 -0.53
C GLY A 68 7.99 14.82 0.93
#